data_AF-A0A7J7ZF43-F1
#
_entry.id   AF-A0A7J7ZF43-F1
#
_cell.length_a   1.000
_cell.length_b   1.000
_cell.length_c   1.000
_cell.angle_alpha   90.00
_cell.angle_beta   90.00
_cell.angle_gamma   90.00
#
_symmetry.space_group_name_H-M   'P 1'
#
loop_
_entity.id
_entity.type
_entity.pdbx_description
1 polymer ?
#
loop_
_entity_poly.entity_id
_entity_poly.type
_entity_poly.pdbx_seq_one_letter_code
_entity_poly.pdbx_strand_id
1 'polypeptide(L)'
;MEFPTIESEHLQKPAIDVENKIEGKKIGPNVCFTSSKQCSGKEAILYKLETAEEIDRKHQQDSDLSVQMLRDFLEDDIDLNQYFLPPKSLLRYALLLDIVKPTCRRSMCFTKGYGRYIEGTGSVLQTAEDVQIENIYKSLTNLSQEEKITKLSMLKLRYFTPKEIANLLGFPPDFGFPENITVKQRYRLLGNSLNVHVVAKLIKVLHEYL
;
A
#
# COMPACT_ATOMS: atom_id res chain seq x y z
N MET A 1 -4.67 6.29 45.46
CA MET A 1 -5.51 7.31 44.78
C MET A 1 -6.51 6.55 43.95
N GLU A 2 -7.74 6.45 44.45
CA GLU A 2 -8.84 5.72 43.82
C GLU A 2 -9.80 6.75 43.19
N PHE A 3 -10.23 6.48 41.97
CA PHE A 3 -11.22 7.29 41.25
C PHE A 3 -12.62 6.68 41.44
N PRO A 4 -13.67 7.50 41.67
CA PRO A 4 -15.03 6.99 41.78
C PRO A 4 -15.73 6.86 40.41
N THR A 5 -16.42 5.74 40.23
CA THR A 5 -17.35 5.42 39.13
C THR A 5 -18.73 5.99 39.44
N ILE A 6 -19.42 6.55 38.44
CA ILE A 6 -20.84 6.93 38.55
C ILE A 6 -21.61 6.26 37.42
N GLU A 7 -22.53 5.36 37.78
CA GLU A 7 -23.55 4.78 36.92
C GLU A 7 -24.85 5.60 36.95
N SER A 8 -25.69 5.30 35.97
CA SER A 8 -26.85 6.02 35.44
C SER A 8 -28.09 6.09 36.33
N GLU A 9 -28.91 7.11 36.11
CA GLU A 9 -30.38 6.98 36.23
C GLU A 9 -31.14 7.61 35.05
N HIS A 10 -32.17 6.88 34.64
CA HIS A 10 -33.13 7.08 33.56
C HIS A 10 -34.35 7.87 34.06
N LEU A 11 -34.95 8.73 33.21
CA LEU A 11 -36.41 9.01 33.21
C LEU A 11 -36.77 9.66 31.86
N GLN A 12 -37.41 8.95 30.92
CA GLN A 12 -38.84 8.64 30.73
C GLN A 12 -39.42 9.42 29.53
N LYS A 13 -40.02 8.67 28.59
CA LYS A 13 -40.75 9.12 27.39
C LYS A 13 -42.15 9.63 27.73
N PRO A 14 -42.81 10.35 26.80
CA PRO A 14 -44.14 9.89 26.37
C PRO A 14 -44.31 9.79 24.85
N ALA A 15 -45.33 9.03 24.48
CA ALA A 15 -45.67 8.48 23.15
C ALA A 15 -46.64 9.37 22.34
N ILE A 16 -46.80 9.07 21.05
CA ILE A 16 -48.05 8.55 20.40
C ILE A 16 -47.96 8.63 18.86
N ASP A 17 -48.53 7.59 18.26
CA ASP A 17 -48.84 7.18 16.88
C ASP A 17 -48.99 8.20 15.73
N VAL A 18 -48.74 7.74 14.50
CA VAL A 18 -49.77 7.42 13.48
C VAL A 18 -49.11 6.95 12.16
N GLU A 19 -49.63 5.85 11.60
CA GLU A 19 -49.32 5.28 10.27
C GLU A 19 -49.72 6.21 9.10
N ASN A 20 -48.96 6.19 8.00
CA ASN A 20 -49.43 5.89 6.63
C ASN A 20 -48.37 6.13 5.53
N LYS A 21 -47.92 5.02 4.91
CA LYS A 21 -47.98 4.70 3.47
C LYS A 21 -47.50 5.70 2.38
N ILE A 22 -46.64 5.16 1.47
CA ILE A 22 -46.54 5.34 -0.01
C ILE A 22 -45.31 6.10 -0.61
N GLU A 23 -44.65 5.37 -1.53
CA GLU A 23 -43.83 5.74 -2.73
C GLU A 23 -42.43 6.40 -2.65
N GLY A 24 -41.41 5.54 -2.88
CA GLY A 24 -40.48 5.57 -4.02
C GLY A 24 -39.83 6.88 -4.48
N LYS A 25 -38.50 7.01 -4.31
CA LYS A 25 -37.57 7.37 -5.41
C LYS A 25 -36.10 7.17 -5.03
N LYS A 26 -35.34 6.68 -6.02
CA LYS A 26 -33.89 6.43 -6.02
C LYS A 26 -33.09 7.71 -5.75
N ILE A 27 -32.04 7.62 -4.93
CA ILE A 27 -30.96 8.62 -4.86
C ILE A 27 -29.64 7.89 -5.05
N GLY A 28 -29.01 8.10 -6.21
CA GLY A 28 -27.62 7.75 -6.48
C GLY A 28 -26.68 8.85 -5.95
N PRO A 29 -25.39 8.55 -5.70
CA PRO A 29 -24.46 9.53 -5.16
C PRO A 29 -24.01 10.53 -6.24
N ASN A 30 -24.15 11.81 -5.91
CA ASN A 30 -23.74 12.99 -6.68
C ASN A 30 -22.25 12.95 -7.07
N VAL A 31 -21.97 13.06 -8.36
CA VAL A 31 -20.65 13.42 -8.90
C VAL A 31 -20.70 14.89 -9.30
N CYS A 32 -19.89 15.70 -8.64
CA CYS A 32 -19.68 17.11 -8.99
C CYS A 32 -18.64 17.19 -10.11
N PHE A 33 -19.08 17.60 -11.30
CA PHE A 33 -18.20 17.93 -12.43
C PHE A 33 -17.96 19.43 -12.47
N THR A 34 -16.69 19.86 -12.54
CA THR A 34 -16.33 21.20 -13.04
C THR A 34 -15.23 21.11 -14.10
N SER A 35 -15.69 21.37 -15.33
CA SER A 35 -15.08 21.88 -16.57
C SER A 35 -13.56 21.79 -16.88
N SER A 36 -13.30 21.03 -17.95
CA SER A 36 -12.57 21.39 -19.19
C SER A 36 -11.10 21.83 -19.15
N LYS A 37 -10.22 20.89 -19.49
CA LYS A 37 -9.12 21.12 -20.45
C LYS A 37 -9.12 20.00 -21.49
N GLN A 38 -9.37 20.35 -22.75
CA GLN A 38 -9.04 19.49 -23.87
C GLN A 38 -7.52 19.41 -23.97
N CYS A 39 -6.96 18.21 -23.89
CA CYS A 39 -5.62 17.93 -24.38
C CYS A 39 -5.70 16.72 -25.32
N SER A 40 -5.12 16.93 -26.49
CA SER A 40 -5.07 16.07 -27.65
C SER A 40 -4.62 14.65 -27.32
N GLY A 41 -5.26 13.69 -27.96
CA GLY A 41 -5.03 12.26 -27.79
C GLY A 41 -3.55 11.86 -27.81
N LYS A 42 -3.16 11.21 -26.72
CA LYS A 42 -2.10 10.21 -26.69
C LYS A 42 -2.68 8.99 -25.98
N GLU A 43 -2.61 7.85 -26.64
CA GLU A 43 -3.17 6.57 -26.20
C GLU A 43 -2.76 6.25 -24.77
N ALA A 44 -3.73 6.23 -23.86
CA ALA A 44 -3.55 5.77 -22.50
C ALA A 44 -3.44 4.24 -22.49
N ILE A 45 -2.23 3.71 -22.57
CA ILE A 45 -1.99 2.29 -22.28
C ILE A 45 -2.00 2.13 -20.76
N LEU A 46 -3.21 2.04 -20.21
CA LEU A 46 -3.55 2.03 -18.79
C LEU A 46 -3.63 0.58 -18.28
N TYR A 47 -2.52 -0.15 -18.27
CA TYR A 47 -2.57 -1.59 -17.99
C TYR A 47 -2.90 -1.93 -16.52
N LYS A 48 -3.14 -0.92 -15.66
CA LYS A 48 -3.42 -1.08 -14.23
C LYS A 48 -4.31 0.00 -13.62
N LEU A 49 -5.18 0.62 -14.42
CA LEU A 49 -5.96 1.79 -14.00
C LEU A 49 -5.13 3.06 -13.64
N GLU A 50 -3.80 3.03 -13.77
CA GLU A 50 -2.90 4.15 -13.48
C GLU A 50 -2.89 5.21 -14.58
N THR A 51 -3.14 6.47 -14.25
CA THR A 51 -3.16 7.57 -15.22
C THR A 51 -1.78 7.80 -15.85
N ALA A 52 -1.75 8.41 -17.03
CA ALA A 52 -0.48 8.80 -17.67
C ALA A 52 0.36 9.72 -16.77
N GLU A 53 -0.29 10.62 -16.02
CA GLU A 53 0.36 11.50 -15.05
C GLU A 53 1.00 10.72 -13.90
N GLU A 54 0.33 9.67 -13.41
CA GLU A 54 0.87 8.80 -12.36
C GLU A 54 2.08 8.01 -12.85
N ILE A 55 2.04 7.51 -14.07
CA ILE A 55 3.14 6.78 -14.72
C ILE A 55 4.36 7.70 -14.88
N ASP A 56 4.17 8.90 -15.44
CA ASP A 56 5.24 9.88 -15.63
C ASP A 56 5.85 10.30 -14.29
N ARG A 57 5.03 10.52 -13.26
CA ARG A 57 5.52 10.84 -11.91
C ARG A 57 6.39 9.72 -11.34
N LYS A 58 5.96 8.46 -11.47
CA LYS A 58 6.74 7.31 -11.01
C LYS A 58 8.07 7.18 -11.76
N HIS A 59 8.04 7.38 -13.08
CA HIS A 59 9.26 7.40 -13.89
C HIS A 59 10.23 8.50 -13.47
N GLN A 60 9.74 9.71 -13.19
CA GLN A 60 10.57 10.81 -12.72
C GLN A 60 11.22 10.50 -11.37
N GLN A 61 10.49 9.89 -10.43
CA GLN A 61 11.02 9.45 -9.14
C GLN A 61 12.09 8.37 -9.30
N ASP A 62 11.83 7.36 -10.14
CA ASP A 62 12.77 6.28 -10.42
C ASP A 62 14.04 6.75 -11.17
N SER A 63 13.99 7.92 -11.81
CA SER A 63 15.11 8.53 -12.53
C SER A 63 16.01 9.40 -11.66
N ASP A 64 15.64 9.67 -10.40
CA ASP A 64 16.45 10.47 -9.48
C ASP A 64 17.65 9.66 -8.96
N LEU A 65 18.81 9.87 -9.57
CA LEU A 65 20.04 9.15 -9.23
C LEU A 65 20.59 9.47 -7.83
N SER A 66 20.11 10.54 -7.18
CA SER A 66 20.51 10.90 -5.82
C SER A 66 19.87 10.01 -4.74
N VAL A 67 18.80 9.29 -5.10
CA VAL A 67 18.08 8.37 -4.21
C VAL A 67 18.60 6.95 -4.41
N GLN A 68 18.89 6.22 -3.33
CA GLN A 68 19.35 4.83 -3.39
C GLN A 68 18.30 3.90 -4.04
N MET A 69 18.76 2.78 -4.62
CA MET A 69 17.83 1.80 -5.20
C MET A 69 17.27 0.89 -4.11
N LEU A 70 16.07 0.35 -4.34
CA LEU A 70 15.43 -0.57 -3.40
C LEU A 70 16.29 -1.79 -3.09
N ARG A 71 17.03 -2.31 -4.08
CA ARG A 71 17.96 -3.43 -3.91
C ARG A 71 18.97 -3.24 -2.78
N ASP A 72 19.35 -1.99 -2.49
CA ASP A 72 20.33 -1.66 -1.45
C ASP A 72 19.74 -1.85 -0.04
N PHE A 73 18.43 -2.07 0.08
CA PHE A 73 17.70 -2.31 1.32
C PHE A 73 17.12 -3.73 1.42
N LEU A 74 17.23 -4.53 0.34
CA LEU A 74 16.72 -5.90 0.31
C LEU A 74 17.66 -6.84 1.08
N GLU A 75 17.10 -7.92 1.58
CA GLU A 75 17.88 -8.95 2.26
C GLU A 75 18.23 -10.10 1.30
N ASP A 76 19.48 -10.57 1.39
CA ASP A 76 19.93 -11.77 0.71
C ASP A 76 19.50 -13.05 1.47
N ASP A 77 19.44 -14.19 0.78
CA ASP A 77 19.29 -15.53 1.37
C ASP A 77 18.07 -15.76 2.28
N ILE A 78 16.93 -15.15 1.95
CA ILE A 78 15.66 -15.37 2.65
C ILE A 78 14.82 -16.43 1.95
N ASP A 79 14.10 -17.24 2.72
CA ASP A 79 12.97 -18.00 2.20
C ASP A 79 11.85 -17.05 1.75
N LEU A 80 11.90 -16.66 0.47
CA LEU A 80 10.94 -15.75 -0.15
C LEU A 80 9.54 -16.33 -0.24
N ASN A 81 9.39 -17.67 -0.11
CA ASN A 81 8.11 -18.33 -0.30
C ASN A 81 7.05 -17.85 0.69
N GLN A 82 7.47 -17.51 1.92
CA GLN A 82 6.56 -17.01 2.96
C GLN A 82 6.01 -15.61 2.70
N TYR A 83 6.62 -14.85 1.78
CA TYR A 83 6.25 -13.46 1.47
C TYR A 83 5.54 -13.31 0.13
N PHE A 84 5.41 -14.36 -0.68
CA PHE A 84 4.68 -14.28 -1.94
C PHE A 84 3.20 -13.97 -1.73
N LEU A 85 2.65 -13.17 -2.64
CA LEU A 85 1.24 -12.84 -2.62
C LEU A 85 0.41 -14.10 -2.96
N PRO A 86 -0.61 -14.43 -2.15
CA PRO A 86 -1.48 -15.56 -2.46
C PRO A 86 -2.19 -15.38 -3.81
N PRO A 87 -2.44 -16.47 -4.59
CA PRO A 87 -3.10 -16.40 -5.89
C PRO A 87 -4.43 -15.63 -5.89
N LYS A 88 -5.25 -15.83 -4.85
CA LYS A 88 -6.53 -15.12 -4.69
C LYS A 88 -6.33 -13.60 -4.52
N SER A 89 -5.27 -13.19 -3.83
CA SER A 89 -4.93 -11.78 -3.64
C SER A 89 -4.41 -11.16 -4.94
N LEU A 90 -3.56 -11.89 -5.69
CA LEU A 90 -3.09 -11.45 -7.00
C LEU A 90 -4.27 -11.10 -7.91
N LEU A 91 -5.24 -12.01 -8.02
CA LEU A 91 -6.38 -11.80 -8.91
C LEU A 91 -7.27 -10.64 -8.46
N ARG A 92 -7.61 -10.58 -7.17
CA ARG A 92 -8.52 -9.56 -6.62
C ARG A 92 -7.94 -8.16 -6.67
N TYR A 93 -6.63 -8.03 -6.46
CA TYR A 93 -5.98 -6.74 -6.28
C TYR A 93 -4.98 -6.40 -7.39
N ALA A 94 -4.93 -7.17 -8.49
CA ALA A 94 -4.00 -6.96 -9.60
C ALA A 94 -3.92 -5.50 -10.03
N LEU A 95 -5.07 -4.84 -10.21
CA LEU A 95 -5.16 -3.47 -10.69
C LEU A 95 -4.92 -2.41 -9.59
N LEU A 96 -4.75 -2.80 -8.33
CA LEU A 96 -4.64 -1.89 -7.18
C LEU A 96 -3.26 -1.91 -6.50
N LEU A 97 -2.44 -2.92 -6.80
CA LEU A 97 -1.10 -3.02 -6.24
C LEU A 97 -0.26 -1.81 -6.67
N ASP A 98 0.75 -1.41 -5.91
CA ASP A 98 1.89 -0.67 -6.46
C ASP A 98 3.03 -1.67 -6.58
N ILE A 99 3.51 -1.94 -7.80
CA ILE A 99 4.55 -2.95 -8.04
C ILE A 99 5.85 -2.20 -8.31
N VAL A 100 6.89 -2.57 -7.58
CA VAL A 100 8.25 -2.03 -7.72
C VAL A 100 9.23 -3.15 -8.03
N LYS A 101 10.36 -2.79 -8.65
CA LYS A 101 11.48 -3.69 -8.95
C LYS A 101 12.67 -3.34 -8.05
N PRO A 102 13.66 -4.24 -7.88
CA PRO A 102 14.86 -3.93 -7.10
C PRO A 102 15.62 -2.68 -7.59
N THR A 103 15.52 -2.35 -8.87
CA THR A 103 16.13 -1.16 -9.50
C THR A 103 15.33 0.12 -9.31
N CYS A 104 14.10 0.06 -8.79
CA CYS A 104 13.31 1.25 -8.50
C CYS A 104 13.96 2.05 -7.36
N ARG A 105 13.67 3.36 -7.31
CA ARG A 105 14.16 4.32 -6.31
C ARG A 105 13.02 4.94 -5.50
N ARG A 106 11.86 4.27 -5.51
CA ARG A 106 10.65 4.68 -4.78
C ARG A 106 9.89 3.47 -4.24
N SER A 107 9.09 3.72 -3.23
CA SER A 107 7.98 2.87 -2.81
C SER A 107 6.84 3.74 -2.28
N MET A 108 5.65 3.17 -2.15
CA MET A 108 4.60 3.75 -1.32
C MET A 108 5.00 3.69 0.17
N CYS A 109 4.33 4.50 0.98
CA CYS A 109 4.47 4.46 2.44
C CYS A 109 3.94 3.11 2.99
N PHE A 110 4.71 2.50 3.90
CA PHE A 110 4.30 1.29 4.60
C PHE A 110 3.46 1.63 5.83
N THR A 111 2.22 1.15 5.87
CA THR A 111 1.32 1.38 7.01
C THR A 111 1.26 0.17 7.93
N LYS A 112 0.69 0.35 9.13
CA LYS A 112 0.45 -0.75 10.08
C LYS A 112 -0.39 -1.92 9.51
N GLY A 113 -1.08 -1.70 8.39
CA GLY A 113 -1.91 -2.67 7.71
C GLY A 113 -1.17 -3.54 6.69
N TYR A 114 0.10 -3.26 6.41
CA TYR A 114 0.89 -3.98 5.41
C TYR A 114 0.98 -5.48 5.72
N GLY A 115 0.90 -6.31 4.67
CA GLY A 115 0.82 -7.78 4.77
C GLY A 115 -0.54 -8.33 5.22
N ARG A 116 -1.48 -7.47 5.65
CA ARG A 116 -2.88 -7.85 5.97
C ARG A 116 -3.88 -7.30 4.96
N TYR A 117 -3.75 -6.01 4.65
CA TYR A 117 -4.54 -5.33 3.63
C TYR A 117 -3.63 -5.05 2.44
N ILE A 118 -4.19 -5.02 1.23
CA ILE A 118 -3.40 -4.84 0.01
C ILE A 118 -3.38 -3.36 -0.36
N GLU A 119 -4.55 -2.82 -0.67
CA GLU A 119 -4.70 -1.45 -1.17
C GLU A 119 -4.19 -0.40 -0.18
N GLY A 120 -3.34 0.50 -0.66
CA GLY A 120 -2.89 1.68 0.07
C GLY A 120 -2.01 1.41 1.30
N THR A 121 -1.46 0.20 1.46
CA THR A 121 -0.63 -0.12 2.64
C THR A 121 0.87 -0.18 2.39
N GLY A 122 1.29 -0.14 1.12
CA GLY A 122 2.69 -0.21 0.72
C GLY A 122 2.83 -0.89 -0.65
N SER A 123 4.01 -0.76 -1.26
CA SER A 123 4.33 -1.43 -2.52
C SER A 123 4.59 -2.92 -2.32
N VAL A 124 4.53 -3.69 -3.41
CA VAL A 124 5.00 -5.09 -3.46
C VAL A 124 6.15 -5.21 -4.45
N LEU A 125 7.07 -6.13 -4.18
CA LEU A 125 8.28 -6.31 -4.98
C LEU A 125 8.07 -7.40 -6.04
N GLN A 126 8.38 -7.08 -7.29
CA GLN A 126 8.60 -8.08 -8.34
C GLN A 126 9.99 -8.69 -8.20
N THR A 127 10.06 -10.02 -8.13
CA THR A 127 11.34 -10.74 -8.05
C THR A 127 11.75 -11.47 -9.33
N ALA A 128 10.82 -11.62 -10.29
CA ALA A 128 11.16 -12.18 -11.60
C ALA A 128 11.91 -11.13 -12.45
N GLU A 129 13.11 -11.45 -12.94
CA GLU A 129 13.96 -10.52 -13.72
C GLU A 129 13.51 -10.40 -15.18
N ASP A 130 13.17 -11.51 -15.84
CA ASP A 130 12.89 -11.58 -17.28
C ASP A 130 11.42 -11.32 -17.67
N VAL A 131 10.65 -10.71 -16.78
CA VAL A 131 9.20 -10.50 -16.98
C VAL A 131 8.87 -9.01 -16.95
N GLN A 132 8.28 -8.51 -18.02
CA GLN A 132 7.77 -7.13 -18.06
C GLN A 132 6.34 -7.06 -17.55
N ILE A 133 6.11 -6.15 -16.60
CA ILE A 133 4.81 -5.96 -15.95
C ILE A 133 3.76 -5.59 -17.01
N GLU A 134 4.13 -4.68 -17.92
CA GLU A 134 3.32 -4.19 -19.03
C GLU A 134 2.76 -5.35 -19.87
N ASN A 135 3.63 -6.30 -20.20
CA ASN A 135 3.29 -7.43 -21.06
C ASN A 135 2.33 -8.39 -20.36
N ILE A 136 2.55 -8.65 -19.06
CA ILE A 136 1.65 -9.49 -18.27
C ILE A 136 0.27 -8.87 -18.24
N TYR A 137 0.14 -7.59 -17.86
CA TYR A 137 -1.16 -6.95 -17.70
C TYR A 137 -1.91 -6.74 -19.03
N LYS A 138 -1.21 -6.39 -20.12
CA LYS A 138 -1.81 -6.34 -21.47
C LYS A 138 -2.41 -7.69 -21.89
N SER A 139 -1.78 -8.79 -21.48
CA SER A 139 -2.23 -10.15 -21.80
C SER A 139 -3.40 -10.65 -20.95
N LEU A 140 -3.83 -9.93 -19.91
CA LEU A 140 -4.92 -10.37 -19.02
C LEU A 140 -6.33 -10.22 -19.64
N THR A 141 -6.45 -9.52 -20.76
CA THR A 141 -7.74 -9.29 -21.43
C THR A 141 -8.31 -10.62 -21.94
N ASN A 142 -9.62 -10.83 -21.76
CA ASN A 142 -10.36 -12.02 -22.22
C ASN A 142 -9.89 -13.39 -21.68
N LEU A 143 -9.02 -13.44 -20.67
CA LEU A 143 -8.59 -14.68 -20.02
C LEU A 143 -9.55 -15.12 -18.90
N SER A 144 -9.61 -16.43 -18.65
CA SER A 144 -10.23 -17.02 -17.47
C SER A 144 -9.52 -16.60 -16.17
N GLN A 145 -10.14 -16.84 -15.02
CA GLN A 145 -9.57 -16.45 -13.72
C GLN A 145 -8.28 -17.22 -13.42
N GLU A 146 -8.25 -18.51 -13.79
CA GLU A 146 -7.13 -19.44 -13.62
C GLU A 146 -5.94 -19.04 -14.50
N GLU A 147 -6.20 -18.66 -15.75
CA GLU A 147 -5.16 -18.16 -16.67
C GLU A 147 -4.60 -16.81 -16.21
N LYS A 148 -5.45 -15.90 -15.70
CA LYS A 148 -5.00 -14.63 -15.12
C LYS A 148 -4.10 -14.86 -13.91
N ILE A 149 -4.48 -15.75 -13.01
CA ILE A 149 -3.64 -16.13 -11.86
C ILE A 149 -2.29 -16.68 -12.34
N THR A 150 -2.30 -17.56 -13.34
CA THR A 150 -1.08 -18.14 -13.91
C THR A 150 -0.15 -17.06 -14.46
N LYS A 151 -0.69 -16.12 -15.25
CA LYS A 151 0.05 -14.98 -15.79
C LYS A 151 0.59 -14.05 -14.70
N LEU A 152 -0.23 -13.68 -13.72
CA LEU A 152 0.18 -12.82 -12.60
C LEU A 152 1.25 -13.48 -11.73
N SER A 153 1.19 -14.80 -11.56
CA SER A 153 2.17 -15.57 -10.78
C SER A 153 3.56 -15.57 -11.42
N MET A 154 3.67 -15.30 -12.74
CA MET A 154 4.96 -15.15 -13.43
C MET A 154 5.75 -13.95 -12.91
N LEU A 155 5.09 -12.92 -12.37
CA LEU A 155 5.76 -11.75 -11.79
C LEU A 155 6.47 -12.06 -10.46
N LYS A 156 6.14 -13.18 -9.81
CA LYS A 156 6.70 -13.56 -8.50
C LYS A 156 6.65 -12.39 -7.50
N LEU A 157 5.44 -11.82 -7.34
CA LEU A 157 5.22 -10.68 -6.45
C LEU A 157 5.29 -11.13 -4.99
N ARG A 158 6.08 -10.43 -4.18
CA ARG A 158 6.16 -10.63 -2.74
C ARG A 158 6.00 -9.33 -1.96
N TYR A 159 5.62 -9.46 -0.70
CA TYR A 159 5.76 -8.37 0.26
C TYR A 159 7.24 -8.12 0.57
N PHE A 160 7.56 -6.87 0.94
CA PHE A 160 8.80 -6.55 1.63
C PHE A 160 8.78 -7.21 3.01
N THR A 161 9.90 -7.79 3.44
CA THR A 161 10.00 -8.36 4.79
C THR A 161 9.95 -7.25 5.85
N PRO A 162 9.68 -7.58 7.13
CA PRO A 162 9.80 -6.60 8.19
C PRO A 162 11.20 -5.99 8.29
N LYS A 163 12.27 -6.75 7.99
CA LYS A 163 13.63 -6.22 8.10
C LYS A 163 13.98 -5.33 6.91
N GLU A 164 13.52 -5.63 5.70
CA GLU A 164 13.63 -4.72 4.55
C GLU A 164 12.90 -3.38 4.79
N ILE A 165 11.71 -3.41 5.40
CA ILE A 165 11.01 -2.18 5.80
C ILE A 165 11.79 -1.42 6.88
N ALA A 166 12.36 -2.12 7.86
CA ALA A 166 13.20 -1.47 8.88
C ALA A 166 14.44 -0.80 8.25
N ASN A 167 15.08 -1.44 7.27
CA ASN A 167 16.19 -0.88 6.51
C ASN A 167 15.76 0.41 5.77
N LEU A 168 14.61 0.39 5.09
CA LEU A 168 14.06 1.58 4.40
C LEU A 168 13.71 2.72 5.38
N LEU A 169 13.33 2.39 6.62
CA LEU A 169 13.08 3.36 7.68
C LEU A 169 14.38 3.85 8.36
N GLY A 170 15.55 3.37 7.95
CA GLY A 170 16.86 3.79 8.47
C GLY A 170 17.20 3.22 9.85
N PHE A 171 16.55 2.13 10.28
CA PHE A 171 16.96 1.41 11.48
C PHE A 171 18.35 0.79 11.29
N PRO A 172 19.14 0.66 12.37
CA PRO A 172 20.50 0.15 12.26
C PRO A 172 20.54 -1.34 11.87
N PRO A 173 21.66 -1.86 11.34
CA PRO A 173 21.75 -3.25 10.86
C PRO A 173 21.46 -4.31 11.92
N ASP A 174 21.76 -4.03 13.19
CA ASP A 174 21.50 -4.88 14.35
C ASP A 174 20.07 -4.79 14.89
N PHE A 175 19.24 -3.87 14.38
CA PHE A 175 17.84 -3.79 14.74
C PHE A 175 17.10 -5.07 14.31
N GLY A 176 16.42 -5.68 15.27
CA GLY A 176 15.62 -6.88 15.08
C GLY A 176 14.44 -6.93 16.04
N PHE A 177 13.68 -8.02 15.96
CA PHE A 177 12.55 -8.27 16.82
C PHE A 177 12.79 -9.53 17.65
N PRO A 178 12.32 -9.57 18.90
CA PRO A 178 12.29 -10.81 19.67
C PRO A 178 11.56 -11.94 18.91
N GLU A 179 11.97 -13.18 19.13
CA GLU A 179 11.47 -14.36 18.41
C GLU A 179 9.95 -14.57 18.58
N ASN A 180 9.41 -14.21 19.75
CA ASN A 180 7.99 -14.33 20.07
C ASN A 180 7.11 -13.30 19.34
N ILE A 181 7.69 -12.33 18.62
CA ILE A 181 6.95 -11.32 17.87
C ILE A 181 6.68 -11.83 16.45
N THR A 182 5.40 -12.06 16.16
CA THR A 182 4.92 -12.53 14.84
C THR A 182 5.19 -11.51 13.74
N VAL A 183 5.36 -11.98 12.49
CA VAL A 183 5.55 -11.11 11.30
C VAL A 183 4.48 -10.00 11.21
N LYS A 184 3.22 -10.34 11.50
CA LYS A 184 2.10 -9.39 11.50
C LYS A 184 2.28 -8.28 12.54
N GLN A 185 2.78 -8.62 13.74
CA GLN A 185 3.09 -7.61 14.77
C GLN A 185 4.27 -6.73 14.34
N ARG A 186 5.30 -7.31 13.71
CA ARG A 186 6.46 -6.57 13.19
C ARG A 186 6.02 -5.50 12.17
N TYR A 187 5.19 -5.86 11.18
CA TYR A 187 4.62 -4.88 10.25
C TYR A 187 3.81 -3.79 10.95
N ARG A 188 3.01 -4.16 11.96
CA ARG A 188 2.21 -3.19 12.72
C ARG A 188 3.08 -2.17 13.45
N LEU A 189 4.20 -2.62 14.03
CA LEU A 189 5.15 -1.78 14.74
C LEU A 189 5.87 -0.83 13.78
N LEU A 190 6.41 -1.35 12.68
CA LEU A 190 7.14 -0.56 11.68
C LEU A 190 6.23 0.44 10.97
N GLY A 191 5.02 0.04 10.61
CA GLY A 191 4.07 0.92 9.94
C GLY A 191 3.47 2.03 10.82
N ASN A 192 3.76 2.03 12.13
CA ASN A 192 3.50 3.15 13.05
C ASN A 192 4.80 3.86 13.49
N SER A 193 5.93 3.45 12.93
CA SER A 193 7.24 4.01 13.25
C SER A 193 7.52 5.26 12.41
N LEU A 194 8.78 5.68 12.41
CA LEU A 194 9.30 6.87 11.76
C LEU A 194 10.53 6.53 10.92
N ASN A 195 10.98 7.46 10.10
CA ASN A 195 12.28 7.36 9.44
C ASN A 195 13.37 7.91 10.35
N VAL A 196 14.30 7.06 10.77
CA VAL A 196 15.38 7.35 11.73
C VAL A 196 16.33 8.40 11.17
N HIS A 197 16.68 8.35 9.89
CA HIS A 197 17.60 9.31 9.27
C HIS A 197 17.00 10.72 9.22
N VAL A 198 15.73 10.84 8.84
CA VAL A 198 15.01 12.12 8.82
C VAL A 198 14.97 12.74 10.22
N VAL A 199 14.52 11.97 11.21
CA VAL A 199 14.40 12.46 12.59
C VAL A 199 15.76 12.79 13.19
N ALA A 200 16.81 12.00 12.94
CA ALA A 200 18.16 12.30 13.38
C ALA A 200 18.67 13.64 12.80
N LYS A 201 18.36 13.95 11.53
CA LYS A 201 18.73 15.24 10.94
C LYS A 201 17.96 16.40 11.57
N LEU A 202 16.67 16.24 11.83
CA LEU A 202 15.85 17.25 12.49
C LEU A 202 16.32 17.52 13.94
N ILE A 203 16.68 16.48 14.69
CA ILE A 203 17.22 16.63 16.05
C ILE A 203 18.56 17.38 16.03
N LYS A 204 19.45 17.09 15.06
CA LYS A 204 20.71 17.83 14.91
C LYS A 204 20.46 19.32 14.69
N VAL A 205 19.55 19.66 13.78
CA VAL A 205 19.16 21.05 13.53
C VAL A 205 18.60 21.68 14.80
N LEU A 206 17.68 21.02 15.51
CA LEU A 206 17.11 21.54 16.76
C LEU A 206 18.19 21.81 17.82
N HIS A 207 19.17 20.92 17.96
CA HIS A 207 20.25 21.05 18.94
C HIS A 207 21.27 22.15 18.55
N GLU A 208 21.43 22.49 17.28
CA GLU A 208 22.27 23.62 16.87
C GLU A 208 21.69 24.98 17.29
N TYR A 209 20.40 25.03 17.64
CA TYR A 209 19.70 26.21 18.15
C TYR A 209 19.49 26.22 19.68
N LEU A 210 19.96 25.19 20.40
CA LEU A 210 19.93 25.09 21.86
C LEU A 210 21.32 25.36 22.45
#